data_AF-A0A1V1P7L1-F1
#
_entry.id   AF-A0A1V1P7L1-F1
#
_cell.length_a   1.000
_cell.length_b   1.000
_cell.length_c   1.000
_cell.angle_alpha   90.00
_cell.angle_beta   90.00
_cell.angle_gamma   90.00
#
_symmetry.space_group_name_H-M   'P 1'
#
loop_
_entity.id
_entity.type
_entity.pdbx_description
1 polymer ?
#
loop_
_entity_poly.entity_id
_entity_poly.type
_entity_poly.pdbx_seq_one_letter_code
_entity_poly.pdbx_strand_id
1 'polypeptide(L)'
;MAKTNNWEPLIRRMELLMRLKSFPVGFKMLTNKDDLSTIAYLRRPSHKVTLCQLISQVRNADWTVGADLDDFIGPVCPSIIGLCESPPECTDGTFRSIVWTQTRQDAIQFESAIQRLPMNKYEAVALAPLVYNPFDPDIVLIYANPAQMMLLINALQFENYQVMEFFCVGESSCSDAIARCYLTQKPSLTIPCYGERRYGHASDDELVMAIPTQDMTRALKGLEVLYRRGIRYPVSTAGAELDLTPAFPGAYSGIDQIRAVRGNDRRLLLGVTGTIASGKTTVAQMLADRGAYTIDFDQIARQVVEPGQQAYTQIVDYFGKQVLQKDKTLHRQKLSDIVFCDLEKRKKLESFTHPQIALNFVAQLEKITQKDPDAIIQVVVPLMIEQNLQYLFHKLLVVYIPQDALTQRLMKRNNIAQDEALKLINSQISIDEKRGYADFVIDNGKDLDFTQKQVDELWDTLINIQKK
;
A
#
# COMPACT_ATOMS: atom_id res chain seq x y z
N MET A 1 17.04 8.15 27.74
CA MET A 1 17.26 8.26 26.29
C MET A 1 16.16 7.48 25.60
N ALA A 2 15.21 8.16 24.97
CA ALA A 2 14.17 7.48 24.18
C ALA A 2 14.84 6.69 23.05
N LYS A 3 14.33 5.50 22.75
CA LYS A 3 14.79 4.70 21.60
C LYS A 3 14.55 5.54 20.35
N THR A 4 15.60 6.13 19.79
CA THR A 4 15.55 6.76 18.48
C THR A 4 15.03 5.73 17.50
N ASN A 5 13.94 6.03 16.79
CA ASN A 5 13.46 5.12 15.76
C ASN A 5 14.55 4.95 14.70
N ASN A 6 14.76 3.72 14.22
CA ASN A 6 15.68 3.50 13.12
C ASN A 6 14.99 3.87 11.80
N TRP A 7 15.20 5.11 11.37
CA TRP A 7 14.63 5.71 10.17
C TRP A 7 15.31 5.23 8.88
N GLU A 8 16.57 4.81 8.94
CA GLU A 8 17.36 4.45 7.75
C GLU A 8 16.66 3.41 6.85
N PRO A 9 16.22 2.24 7.34
CA PRO A 9 15.59 1.23 6.48
C PRO A 9 14.29 1.74 5.84
N LEU A 10 13.51 2.53 6.59
CA LEU A 10 12.24 3.10 6.13
C LEU A 10 12.48 4.08 4.99
N ILE A 11 13.38 5.04 5.21
CA ILE A 11 13.68 6.10 4.24
C ILE A 11 14.32 5.52 2.98
N ARG A 12 15.32 4.64 3.13
CA ARG A 12 15.97 3.98 1.98
C ARG A 12 14.97 3.20 1.14
N ARG A 13 14.04 2.49 1.78
CA ARG A 13 13.02 1.74 1.06
C ARG A 13 12.04 2.66 0.33
N MET A 14 11.62 3.75 0.96
CA MET A 14 10.74 4.75 0.34
C MET A 14 11.41 5.45 -0.85
N GLU A 15 12.68 5.83 -0.72
CA GLU A 15 13.51 6.39 -1.80
C GLU A 15 13.58 5.43 -3.01
N LEU A 16 13.74 4.13 -2.78
CA LEU A 16 13.75 3.13 -3.85
C LEU A 16 12.40 3.00 -4.56
N LEU A 17 11.29 3.01 -3.81
CA LEU A 17 9.94 2.85 -4.35
C LEU A 17 9.46 4.10 -5.11
N MET A 18 9.80 5.28 -4.59
CA MET A 18 9.34 6.56 -5.13
C MET A 18 10.36 7.20 -6.08
N ARG A 19 11.65 6.86 -6.00
CA ARG A 19 12.76 7.50 -6.73
C ARG A 19 12.75 9.03 -6.57
N LEU A 20 12.72 9.48 -5.31
CA LEU A 20 12.69 10.89 -4.97
C LEU A 20 13.94 11.61 -5.50
N LYS A 21 13.76 12.86 -5.96
CA LYS A 21 14.87 13.72 -6.42
C LYS A 21 15.68 14.32 -5.26
N SER A 22 15.08 14.41 -4.08
CA SER A 22 15.66 15.04 -2.88
C SER A 22 15.32 14.24 -1.62
N PHE A 23 16.09 14.45 -0.56
CA PHE A 23 15.91 13.74 0.71
C PHE A 23 14.60 14.13 1.41
N PRO A 24 13.86 13.17 2.01
CA PRO A 24 12.80 13.49 2.96
C PRO A 24 13.36 14.29 4.14
N VAL A 25 12.67 15.37 4.50
CA VAL A 25 13.12 16.30 5.54
C VAL A 25 12.41 15.97 6.85
N GLY A 26 13.16 15.49 7.83
CA GLY A 26 12.69 15.44 9.20
C GLY A 26 12.58 16.85 9.76
N PHE A 27 11.43 17.19 10.34
CA PHE A 27 11.15 18.51 10.87
C PHE A 27 10.82 18.39 12.36
N LYS A 28 11.58 19.09 13.21
CA LYS A 28 11.46 19.05 14.68
C LYS A 28 11.30 20.45 15.25
N MET A 29 10.25 20.66 16.03
CA MET A 29 10.12 21.85 16.86
C MET A 29 10.70 21.59 18.25
N LEU A 30 11.51 22.53 18.75
CA LEU A 30 12.20 22.43 20.03
C LEU A 30 11.60 23.42 21.03
N THR A 31 11.28 22.92 22.22
CA THR A 31 10.76 23.75 23.33
C THR A 31 11.83 24.62 23.96
N ASN A 32 13.10 24.22 23.85
CA ASN A 32 14.25 24.98 24.31
C ASN A 32 15.25 25.12 23.15
N LYS A 33 15.67 26.35 22.84
CA LYS A 33 16.66 26.59 21.78
C LYS A 33 18.04 26.00 22.07
N ASP A 34 18.41 25.82 23.33
CA ASP A 34 19.71 25.27 23.73
C ASP A 34 19.87 23.80 23.28
N ASP A 35 18.76 23.09 23.08
CA ASP A 35 18.74 21.70 22.58
C ASP A 35 19.34 21.58 21.18
N LEU A 36 19.41 22.67 20.40
CA LEU A 36 20.11 22.69 19.11
C LEU A 36 21.57 22.28 19.23
N SER A 37 22.23 22.62 20.33
CA SER A 37 23.64 22.27 20.58
C SER A 37 23.85 20.79 20.88
N THR A 38 22.77 20.08 21.20
CA THR A 38 22.79 18.64 21.53
C THR A 38 22.64 17.75 20.30
N ILE A 39 22.15 18.30 19.18
CA ILE A 39 21.93 17.57 17.93
C ILE A 39 23.27 17.42 17.20
N ALA A 40 23.69 16.17 17.00
CA ALA A 40 24.96 15.86 16.35
C ALA A 40 25.05 16.44 14.92
N TYR A 41 26.19 17.03 14.58
CA TYR A 41 26.48 17.59 13.26
C TYR A 41 25.53 18.70 12.77
N LEU A 42 24.76 19.30 13.69
CA LEU A 42 23.87 20.41 13.39
C LEU A 42 24.64 21.66 12.99
N ARG A 43 24.19 22.31 11.92
CA ARG A 43 24.72 23.59 11.44
C ARG A 43 23.73 24.71 11.74
N ARG A 44 24.24 25.82 12.26
CA ARG A 44 23.51 27.08 12.37
C ARG A 44 23.79 27.95 11.15
N PRO A 45 22.81 28.71 10.64
CA PRO A 45 23.04 29.68 9.57
C PRO A 45 24.09 30.72 9.96
N SER A 46 24.98 31.09 9.03
CA SER A 46 25.95 32.18 9.23
C SER A 46 25.35 33.57 8.97
N HIS A 47 24.16 33.62 8.35
CA HIS A 47 23.42 34.81 7.98
C HIS A 47 21.93 34.56 8.18
N LYS A 48 21.12 35.62 8.16
CA LYS A 48 19.67 35.48 8.23
C LYS A 48 19.14 34.68 7.02
N VAL A 49 18.24 33.72 7.27
CA VAL A 49 17.68 32.82 6.26
C VAL A 49 16.15 32.82 6.25
N THR A 50 15.57 32.28 5.20
CA THR A 50 14.16 31.87 5.14
C THR A 50 14.00 30.42 5.57
N LEU A 51 12.79 30.03 6.00
CA LEU A 51 12.48 28.62 6.26
C LEU A 51 12.69 27.73 5.01
N CYS A 52 12.41 28.27 3.82
CA CYS A 52 12.60 27.58 2.54
C CYS A 52 14.08 27.21 2.30
N GLN A 53 15.02 28.11 2.64
CA GLN A 53 16.45 27.84 2.52
C GLN A 53 16.92 26.73 3.46
N LEU A 54 16.43 26.72 4.71
CA LEU A 54 16.73 25.64 5.65
C LEU A 54 16.26 24.29 5.11
N ILE A 55 15.04 24.22 4.59
CA ILE A 55 14.49 23.01 3.95
C ILE A 55 15.37 22.59 2.75
N SER A 56 15.81 23.53 1.91
CA SER A 56 16.67 23.24 0.76
C SER A 56 18.03 22.69 1.16
N GLN A 57 18.64 23.20 2.23
CA GLN A 57 19.91 22.70 2.77
C GLN A 57 19.81 21.24 3.19
N VAL A 58 18.68 20.83 3.76
CA VAL A 58 18.44 19.41 4.07
C VAL A 58 18.24 18.60 2.78
N ARG A 59 17.29 19.04 1.94
CA ARG A 59 16.84 18.30 0.75
C ARG A 59 17.92 18.03 -0.27
N ASN A 60 18.78 19.02 -0.50
CA ASN A 60 19.69 19.05 -1.63
C ASN A 60 21.17 18.98 -1.22
N ALA A 61 21.50 19.42 -0.01
CA ALA A 61 22.88 19.41 0.50
C ALA A 61 23.11 18.36 1.60
N ASP A 62 22.07 17.65 2.03
CA ASP A 62 22.16 16.56 3.01
C ASP A 62 22.65 17.03 4.40
N TRP A 63 22.32 18.29 4.75
CA TRP A 63 22.75 18.90 6.00
C TRP A 63 21.72 18.73 7.10
N THR A 64 22.20 18.50 8.33
CA THR A 64 21.42 18.77 9.54
C THR A 64 21.58 20.24 9.89
N VAL A 65 20.47 20.97 9.99
CA VAL A 65 20.43 22.41 10.22
C VAL A 65 19.43 22.75 11.33
N GLY A 66 19.64 23.86 12.02
CA GLY A 66 18.68 24.36 12.98
C GLY A 66 18.69 25.86 13.06
N ALA A 67 17.58 26.43 13.50
CA ALA A 67 17.39 27.85 13.61
C ALA A 67 16.49 28.23 14.79
N ASP A 68 16.77 29.37 15.42
CA ASP A 68 15.86 30.07 16.32
C ASP A 68 15.36 31.38 15.69
N LEU A 69 14.61 32.16 16.46
CA LEU A 69 14.03 33.42 15.98
C LEU A 69 15.08 34.39 15.40
N ASP A 70 16.29 34.41 15.95
CA ASP A 70 17.36 35.31 15.55
C ASP A 70 18.08 34.87 14.27
N ASP A 71 17.73 33.74 13.66
CA ASP A 71 18.29 33.35 12.37
C ASP A 71 17.40 33.74 11.18
N PHE A 72 16.16 34.21 11.40
CA PHE A 72 15.23 34.49 10.30
C PHE A 72 15.33 35.92 9.74
N ILE A 73 15.19 36.08 8.42
CA ILE A 73 15.22 37.38 7.71
C ILE A 73 14.13 38.35 8.18
N GLY A 74 12.97 37.82 8.58
CA GLY A 74 11.84 38.61 9.03
C GLY A 74 10.80 37.73 9.73
N PRO A 75 9.74 38.34 10.26
CA PRO A 75 8.82 37.67 11.18
C PRO A 75 7.81 36.74 10.48
N VAL A 76 7.65 36.81 9.16
CA VAL A 76 6.65 36.03 8.42
C VAL A 76 6.86 34.53 8.58
N CYS A 77 8.04 34.00 8.23
CA CYS A 77 8.36 32.58 8.39
C CYS A 77 8.27 32.08 9.85
N PRO A 78 8.97 32.70 10.83
CA PRO A 78 8.93 32.27 12.22
C PRO A 78 7.51 32.38 12.82
N SER A 79 6.66 33.31 12.38
CA SER A 79 5.27 33.39 12.85
C SER A 79 4.42 32.18 12.43
N ILE A 80 4.68 31.59 11.26
CA ILE A 80 3.95 30.41 10.78
C ILE A 80 4.27 29.19 11.66
N ILE A 81 5.53 29.06 12.06
CA ILE A 81 5.99 27.97 12.94
C ILE A 81 5.93 28.31 14.44
N GLY A 82 5.29 29.44 14.81
CA GLY A 82 4.98 29.78 16.20
C GLY A 82 6.15 30.29 17.05
N LEU A 83 7.24 30.77 16.42
CA LEU A 83 8.40 31.33 17.12
C LEU A 83 8.23 32.82 17.47
N CYS A 84 7.36 33.55 16.76
CA CYS A 84 7.04 34.95 17.07
C CYS A 84 5.60 35.28 16.68
N GLU A 85 5.04 36.34 17.26
CA GLU A 85 3.75 36.86 16.81
C GLU A 85 3.88 37.48 15.40
N SER A 86 2.78 37.47 14.66
CA SER A 86 2.71 38.19 13.39
C SER A 86 2.61 39.69 13.69
N PRO A 87 3.50 40.54 13.12
CA PRO A 87 3.41 41.98 13.33
C PRO A 87 2.07 42.55 12.83
N PRO A 88 1.57 43.64 13.44
CA PRO A 88 0.33 44.29 13.01
C PRO A 88 0.31 44.64 11.52
N GLU A 89 1.44 45.06 10.95
CA GLU A 89 1.61 45.45 9.54
C GLU A 89 1.46 44.28 8.55
N CYS A 90 1.60 43.04 9.04
CA CYS A 90 1.28 41.84 8.26
C CYS A 90 -0.23 41.55 8.28
N THR A 91 -0.92 41.90 9.37
CA THR A 91 -2.33 41.56 9.63
C THR A 91 -3.34 42.63 9.24
N ASP A 92 -2.92 43.90 9.14
CA ASP A 92 -3.78 45.04 8.78
C ASP A 92 -4.05 45.14 7.25
N GLY A 93 -3.50 44.20 6.48
CA GLY A 93 -3.60 44.12 5.03
C GLY A 93 -2.57 44.95 4.27
N THR A 94 -1.73 45.73 4.95
CA THR A 94 -0.73 46.59 4.31
C THR A 94 0.25 45.76 3.49
N PHE A 95 0.87 44.74 4.09
CA PHE A 95 1.90 43.95 3.42
C PHE A 95 1.37 43.16 2.20
N ARG A 96 0.27 42.41 2.35
CA ARG A 96 -0.23 41.54 1.27
C ARG A 96 -0.83 42.30 0.09
N SER A 97 -1.41 43.49 0.33
CA SER A 97 -1.96 44.32 -0.75
C SER A 97 -0.89 44.91 -1.69
N ILE A 98 0.39 44.90 -1.30
CA ILE A 98 1.47 45.40 -2.15
C ILE A 98 1.78 44.42 -3.28
N VAL A 99 1.68 43.11 -3.01
CA VAL A 99 2.22 42.06 -3.89
C VAL A 99 1.16 41.06 -4.35
N TRP A 100 0.22 40.68 -3.50
CA TRP A 100 -0.59 39.48 -3.70
C TRP A 100 -2.08 39.73 -3.89
N THR A 101 -2.61 40.83 -3.37
CA THR A 101 -4.04 41.14 -3.44
C THR A 101 -4.28 42.57 -3.90
N GLN A 102 -5.41 42.82 -4.56
CA GLN A 102 -5.74 44.15 -5.09
C GLN A 102 -6.09 45.14 -3.98
N THR A 103 -6.78 44.69 -2.93
CA THR A 103 -7.24 45.55 -1.84
C THR A 103 -6.67 45.13 -0.49
N ARG A 104 -6.67 46.06 0.47
CA ARG A 104 -6.34 45.76 1.88
C ARG A 104 -7.34 44.80 2.51
N GLN A 105 -8.61 44.84 2.09
CA GLN A 105 -9.62 43.92 2.61
C GLN A 105 -9.32 42.47 2.19
N ASP A 106 -8.97 42.27 0.91
CA ASP A 106 -8.53 40.96 0.40
C ASP A 106 -7.23 40.52 1.09
N ALA A 107 -6.34 41.45 1.39
CA ALA A 107 -5.09 41.19 2.11
C ALA A 107 -5.33 40.70 3.55
N ILE A 108 -6.30 41.28 4.26
CA ILE A 108 -6.71 40.83 5.59
C ILE A 108 -7.32 39.41 5.50
N GLN A 109 -8.19 39.17 4.51
CA GLN A 109 -8.75 37.85 4.28
C GLN A 109 -7.65 36.82 3.97
N PHE A 110 -6.69 37.16 3.12
CA PHE A 110 -5.51 36.36 2.83
C PHE A 110 -4.76 35.97 4.11
N GLU A 111 -4.41 36.96 4.94
CA GLU A 111 -3.58 36.73 6.12
C GLU A 111 -4.34 35.92 7.20
N SER A 112 -5.67 36.07 7.27
CA SER A 112 -6.54 35.27 8.15
C SER A 112 -6.67 33.79 7.74
N ALA A 113 -6.42 33.47 6.46
CA ALA A 113 -6.47 32.09 5.97
C ALA A 113 -5.20 31.29 6.35
N ILE A 114 -4.10 31.97 6.67
CA ILE A 114 -2.82 31.38 7.06
C ILE A 114 -2.95 30.73 8.44
N GLN A 115 -2.64 29.44 8.48
CA GLN A 115 -2.55 28.67 9.71
C GLN A 115 -1.17 28.86 10.35
N ARG A 116 -1.14 29.00 11.68
CA ARG A 116 0.07 29.22 12.46
C ARG A 116 0.12 28.26 13.64
N LEU A 117 1.32 27.82 14.00
CA LEU A 117 1.51 27.01 15.19
C LEU A 117 1.26 27.83 16.48
N PRO A 118 0.88 27.17 17.59
CA PRO A 118 0.68 27.86 18.85
C PRO A 118 1.94 28.58 19.34
N MET A 119 1.75 29.81 19.79
CA MET A 119 2.78 30.64 20.40
C MET A 119 3.24 30.09 21.75
N ASN A 120 4.43 30.52 22.20
CA ASN A 120 5.01 30.22 23.51
C ASN A 120 5.22 28.73 23.80
N LYS A 121 5.23 27.89 22.76
CA LYS A 121 5.46 26.45 22.88
C LYS A 121 6.86 26.05 22.44
N TYR A 122 7.41 26.74 21.44
CA TYR A 122 8.69 26.38 20.83
C TYR A 122 9.58 27.61 20.70
N GLU A 123 10.88 27.39 20.80
CA GLU A 123 11.92 28.43 20.72
C GLU A 123 12.83 28.24 19.50
N ALA A 124 12.87 27.04 18.92
CA ALA A 124 13.70 26.72 17.78
C ALA A 124 13.10 25.61 16.91
N VAL A 125 13.68 25.44 15.71
CA VAL A 125 13.40 24.37 14.77
C VAL A 125 14.70 23.68 14.36
N ALA A 126 14.67 22.36 14.25
CA ALA A 126 15.74 21.55 13.67
C ALA A 126 15.22 20.74 12.48
N LEU A 127 16.01 20.67 11.42
CA LEU A 127 15.69 19.93 10.20
C LEU A 127 16.87 19.06 9.78
N ALA A 128 16.57 17.84 9.33
CA ALA A 128 17.63 16.90 8.98
C ALA A 128 17.19 15.77 8.03
N PRO A 129 18.12 15.17 7.27
CA PRO A 129 17.85 13.96 6.51
C PRO A 129 17.67 12.80 7.49
N LEU A 130 16.51 12.14 7.44
CA LEU A 130 16.17 11.11 8.43
C LEU A 130 17.01 9.84 8.28
N VAL A 131 17.64 9.62 7.13
CA VAL A 131 18.48 8.44 6.87
C VAL A 131 19.65 8.30 7.85
N TYR A 132 20.07 9.39 8.52
CA TYR A 132 21.15 9.38 9.51
C TYR A 132 20.70 9.29 10.97
N ASN A 133 19.40 9.07 11.22
CA ASN A 133 18.81 9.03 12.57
C ASN A 133 19.17 10.24 13.47
N PRO A 134 19.04 11.49 12.97
CA PRO A 134 19.51 12.68 13.69
C PRO A 134 18.70 12.98 14.96
N PHE A 135 17.39 12.73 14.90
CA PHE A 135 16.42 12.86 15.99
C PHE A 135 15.09 12.21 15.56
N ASP A 136 14.12 12.10 16.47
CA ASP A 136 12.75 11.71 16.14
C ASP A 136 11.92 12.95 15.74
N PRO A 137 11.59 13.13 14.44
CA PRO A 137 10.89 14.32 13.95
C PRO A 137 9.45 14.39 14.45
N ASP A 138 8.83 15.56 14.39
CA ASP A 138 7.39 15.72 14.63
C ASP A 138 6.58 15.46 13.34
N ILE A 139 7.12 15.91 12.20
CA ILE A 139 6.59 15.66 10.87
C ILE A 139 7.73 15.42 9.87
N VAL A 140 7.41 14.82 8.73
CA VAL A 140 8.35 14.60 7.62
C VAL A 140 7.83 15.30 6.38
N LEU A 141 8.65 16.14 5.74
CA LEU A 141 8.32 16.77 4.47
C LEU A 141 8.86 15.93 3.32
N ILE A 142 7.99 15.60 2.37
CA ILE A 142 8.32 14.91 1.13
C ILE A 142 8.02 15.85 -0.03
N TYR A 143 9.02 16.08 -0.86
CA TYR A 143 8.88 16.79 -2.13
C TYR A 143 8.94 15.78 -3.27
N ALA A 144 7.92 15.81 -4.13
CA ALA A 144 7.75 14.82 -5.18
C ALA A 144 6.84 15.35 -6.30
N ASN A 145 6.92 14.77 -7.49
CA ASN A 145 6.04 15.14 -8.60
C ASN A 145 4.61 14.58 -8.44
N PRO A 146 3.62 15.00 -9.26
CA PRO A 146 2.24 14.54 -9.14
C PRO A 146 2.06 13.02 -9.20
N ALA A 147 2.86 12.32 -10.01
CA ALA A 147 2.78 10.86 -10.11
C ALA A 147 3.26 10.18 -8.81
N GLN A 148 4.34 10.68 -8.21
CA GLN A 148 4.84 10.22 -6.91
C GLN A 148 3.85 10.55 -5.78
N MET A 149 3.27 11.75 -5.78
CA MET A 149 2.26 12.14 -4.79
C MET A 149 1.00 11.30 -4.88
N MET A 150 0.52 10.98 -6.08
CA MET A 150 -0.61 10.08 -6.28
C MET A 150 -0.36 8.70 -5.66
N LEU A 151 0.85 8.16 -5.79
CA LEU A 151 1.21 6.89 -5.14
C LEU A 151 1.24 7.01 -3.61
N LEU A 152 1.79 8.10 -3.09
CA LEU A 152 1.88 8.36 -1.65
C LEU A 152 0.50 8.56 -1.01
N ILE A 153 -0.41 9.28 -1.68
CA ILE A 153 -1.81 9.44 -1.26
C ILE A 153 -2.50 8.07 -1.21
N ASN A 154 -2.42 7.28 -2.29
CA ASN A 154 -3.02 5.95 -2.34
C ASN A 154 -2.41 5.03 -1.26
N ALA A 155 -1.11 5.16 -0.98
CA ALA A 155 -0.45 4.38 0.06
C ALA A 155 -0.97 4.70 1.46
N LEU A 156 -1.12 5.99 1.77
CA LEU A 156 -1.69 6.45 3.03
C LEU A 156 -3.18 6.09 3.18
N GLN A 157 -3.92 6.05 2.07
CA GLN A 157 -5.34 5.68 2.02
C GLN A 157 -5.58 4.17 1.99
N PHE A 158 -4.54 3.36 1.75
CA PHE A 158 -4.67 1.90 1.65
C PHE A 158 -5.22 1.28 2.94
N GLU A 159 -4.76 1.78 4.10
CA GLU A 159 -5.28 1.43 5.41
C GLU A 159 -6.07 2.61 5.99
N ASN A 160 -7.29 2.35 6.44
CA ASN A 160 -8.23 3.35 6.96
C ASN A 160 -8.52 4.46 5.93
N TYR A 161 -9.12 4.06 4.80
CA TYR A 161 -9.46 4.97 3.71
C TYR A 161 -10.20 6.22 4.20
N GLN A 162 -9.67 7.39 3.84
CA GLN A 162 -10.30 8.68 4.05
C GLN A 162 -9.96 9.60 2.87
N VAL A 163 -10.91 10.43 2.48
CA VAL A 163 -10.63 11.50 1.50
C VAL A 163 -9.64 12.48 2.13
N MET A 164 -8.58 12.82 1.40
CA MET A 164 -7.63 13.85 1.82
C MET A 164 -8.06 15.20 1.27
N GLU A 165 -8.10 16.21 2.14
CA GLU A 165 -8.38 17.59 1.77
C GLU A 165 -7.06 18.36 1.66
N PHE A 166 -6.92 19.09 0.55
CA PHE A 166 -5.73 19.88 0.27
C PHE A 166 -6.06 21.37 0.27
N PHE A 167 -5.16 22.16 0.83
CA PHE A 167 -5.34 23.59 0.99
C PHE A 167 -4.27 24.34 0.20
N CYS A 168 -4.68 25.47 -0.36
CA CYS A 168 -3.79 26.37 -1.07
C CYS A 168 -4.22 27.80 -0.78
N VAL A 169 -3.46 28.47 0.09
CA VAL A 169 -3.57 29.92 0.31
C VAL A 169 -2.91 30.69 -0.86
N GLY A 170 -2.10 30.01 -1.68
CA GLY A 170 -1.41 30.57 -2.85
C GLY A 170 0.01 31.01 -2.53
N GLU A 171 0.21 31.74 -1.44
CA GLU A 171 1.53 32.04 -0.86
C GLU A 171 1.57 31.61 0.60
N SER A 172 2.76 31.31 1.13
CA SER A 172 2.95 30.70 2.47
C SER A 172 2.58 29.21 2.51
N SER A 173 3.05 28.43 1.54
CA SER A 173 2.86 26.97 1.48
C SER A 173 3.31 26.22 2.76
N CYS A 174 4.25 26.77 3.54
CA CYS A 174 4.56 26.27 4.88
C CYS A 174 3.37 26.29 5.85
N SER A 175 2.42 27.23 5.74
CA SER A 175 1.17 27.18 6.51
C SER A 175 0.33 25.97 6.09
N ASP A 176 0.21 25.73 4.79
CA ASP A 176 -0.63 24.66 4.26
C ASP A 176 -0.04 23.26 4.45
N ALA A 177 1.27 23.08 4.31
CA ALA A 177 1.92 21.81 4.57
C ALA A 177 2.23 21.63 6.07
N ILE A 178 3.08 22.50 6.65
CA ILE A 178 3.63 22.32 8.00
C ILE A 178 2.58 22.61 9.06
N ALA A 179 2.03 23.83 9.08
CA ALA A 179 1.16 24.24 10.19
C ALA A 179 -0.12 23.38 10.25
N ARG A 180 -0.79 23.15 9.11
CA ARG A 180 -1.97 22.27 9.07
C ARG A 180 -1.67 20.83 9.49
N CYS A 181 -0.56 20.25 9.04
CA CYS A 181 -0.17 18.90 9.44
C CYS A 181 0.04 18.82 10.96
N TYR A 182 0.73 19.81 11.53
CA TYR A 182 0.98 19.87 12.98
C TYR A 182 -0.31 20.04 13.80
N LEU A 183 -1.23 20.90 13.34
CA LEU A 183 -2.47 21.20 14.07
C LEU A 183 -3.48 20.06 13.97
N THR A 184 -3.57 19.40 12.81
CA THR A 184 -4.57 18.35 12.56
C THR A 184 -4.06 16.94 12.86
N GLN A 185 -2.74 16.76 12.95
CA GLN A 185 -2.07 15.45 13.01
C GLN A 185 -2.48 14.54 11.84
N LYS A 186 -2.69 15.13 10.66
CA LYS A 186 -3.03 14.44 9.41
C LYS A 186 -2.06 14.85 8.30
N PRO A 187 -1.78 13.97 7.32
CA PRO A 187 -1.02 14.33 6.13
C PRO A 187 -1.61 15.57 5.43
N SER A 188 -0.75 16.49 4.99
CA SER A 188 -1.18 17.71 4.30
C SER A 188 -0.30 18.00 3.11
N LEU A 189 -0.91 18.03 1.92
CA LEU A 189 -0.28 18.31 0.63
C LEU A 189 -0.68 19.70 0.16
N THR A 190 0.27 20.40 -0.45
CA THR A 190 0.02 21.68 -1.12
C THR A 190 0.95 21.87 -2.33
N ILE A 191 0.70 22.94 -3.07
CA ILE A 191 1.56 23.39 -4.17
C ILE A 191 2.62 24.35 -3.59
N PRO A 192 3.93 24.07 -3.77
CA PRO A 192 4.99 24.98 -3.38
C PRO A 192 4.78 26.37 -3.97
N CYS A 193 4.78 27.36 -3.09
CA CYS A 193 4.54 28.76 -3.44
C CYS A 193 5.78 29.43 -4.06
N TYR A 194 5.66 30.71 -4.42
CA TYR A 194 6.76 31.42 -5.10
C TYR A 194 8.03 31.45 -4.24
N GLY A 195 7.89 31.68 -2.93
CA GLY A 195 9.01 31.65 -1.98
C GLY A 195 9.72 30.29 -1.92
N GLU A 196 8.98 29.18 -1.89
CA GLU A 196 9.57 27.83 -1.89
C GLU A 196 10.33 27.53 -3.19
N ARG A 197 9.86 28.03 -4.33
CA ARG A 197 10.56 27.87 -5.62
C ARG A 197 11.81 28.72 -5.68
N ARG A 198 11.69 30.01 -5.36
CA ARG A 198 12.78 30.98 -5.47
C ARG A 198 13.90 30.75 -4.46
N TYR A 199 13.55 30.41 -3.21
CA TYR A 199 14.52 30.31 -2.11
C TYR A 199 14.72 28.88 -1.61
N GLY A 200 13.73 28.01 -1.78
CA GLY A 200 13.79 26.59 -1.40
C GLY A 200 14.17 25.64 -2.53
N HIS A 201 14.28 26.16 -3.76
CA HIS A 201 14.58 25.39 -4.97
C HIS A 201 13.61 24.23 -5.24
N ALA A 202 12.33 24.39 -4.85
CA ALA A 202 11.29 23.47 -5.28
C ALA A 202 11.15 23.54 -6.82
N SER A 203 11.22 22.40 -7.50
CA SER A 203 11.15 22.33 -8.97
C SER A 203 9.73 22.60 -9.49
N ASP A 204 9.59 23.02 -10.74
CA ASP A 204 8.31 23.31 -11.40
C ASP A 204 7.29 22.17 -11.31
N ASP A 205 7.78 20.93 -11.35
CA ASP A 205 6.98 19.72 -11.24
C ASP A 205 6.79 19.21 -9.80
N GLU A 206 7.36 19.86 -8.78
CA GLU A 206 7.26 19.38 -7.39
C GLU A 206 6.01 19.90 -6.68
N LEU A 207 5.43 19.00 -5.89
CA LEU A 207 4.50 19.26 -4.81
C LEU A 207 5.19 18.98 -3.47
N VAL A 208 4.60 19.43 -2.37
CA VAL A 208 5.10 19.12 -1.01
C VAL A 208 3.99 18.54 -0.15
N MET A 209 4.29 17.42 0.52
CA MET A 209 3.43 16.82 1.53
C MET A 209 4.16 16.75 2.86
N ALA A 210 3.53 17.27 3.91
CA ALA A 210 3.91 17.01 5.29
C ALA A 210 3.16 15.79 5.81
N ILE A 211 3.87 14.83 6.40
CA ILE A 211 3.31 13.60 6.97
C ILE A 211 3.64 13.56 8.47
N PRO A 212 2.66 13.31 9.36
CA PRO A 212 2.94 13.05 10.76
C PRO A 212 3.88 11.87 10.93
N THR A 213 4.85 11.95 11.83
CA THR A 213 5.88 10.91 12.03
C THR A 213 5.28 9.51 12.23
N GLN A 214 4.15 9.40 12.94
CA GLN A 214 3.43 8.14 13.17
C GLN A 214 2.88 7.48 11.88
N ASP A 215 2.64 8.27 10.82
CA ASP A 215 2.08 7.80 9.56
C ASP A 215 3.13 7.32 8.55
N MET A 216 4.42 7.55 8.82
CA MET A 216 5.50 7.19 7.90
C MET A 216 5.59 5.67 7.64
N THR A 217 5.39 4.86 8.68
CA THR A 217 5.38 3.39 8.53
C THR A 217 4.18 2.93 7.72
N ARG A 218 3.01 3.56 7.94
CA ARG A 218 1.78 3.29 7.17
C ARG A 218 1.96 3.66 5.70
N ALA A 219 2.56 4.82 5.41
CA ALA A 219 2.89 5.25 4.06
C ALA A 219 3.79 4.24 3.35
N LEU A 220 4.88 3.79 3.99
CA LEU A 220 5.78 2.81 3.41
C LEU A 220 5.07 1.48 3.12
N LYS A 221 4.32 0.95 4.08
CA LYS A 221 3.57 -0.30 3.91
C LYS A 221 2.59 -0.21 2.73
N GLY A 222 1.86 0.90 2.62
CA GLY A 222 0.98 1.16 1.50
C GLY A 222 1.71 1.18 0.15
N LEU A 223 2.86 1.84 0.07
CA LEU A 223 3.70 1.88 -1.15
C LEU A 223 4.15 0.46 -1.55
N GLU A 224 4.53 -0.39 -0.60
CA GLU A 224 4.93 -1.76 -0.88
C GLU A 224 3.77 -2.65 -1.35
N VAL A 225 2.56 -2.43 -0.82
CA VAL A 225 1.36 -3.11 -1.32
C VAL A 225 1.05 -2.68 -2.75
N LEU A 226 1.04 -1.37 -3.02
CA LEU A 226 0.81 -0.83 -4.35
C LEU A 226 1.83 -1.37 -5.36
N TYR A 227 3.11 -1.40 -4.97
CA TYR A 227 4.19 -1.94 -5.80
C TYR A 227 3.95 -3.41 -6.17
N ARG A 228 3.56 -4.24 -5.18
CA ARG A 228 3.21 -5.67 -5.42
C ARG A 228 1.99 -5.83 -6.33
N ARG A 229 1.06 -4.88 -6.32
CA ARG A 229 -0.11 -4.83 -7.20
C ARG A 229 0.16 -4.22 -8.59
N GLY A 230 1.42 -3.87 -8.88
CA GLY A 230 1.82 -3.28 -10.15
C GLY A 230 1.61 -1.76 -10.26
N ILE A 231 1.09 -1.12 -9.21
CA ILE A 231 0.93 0.34 -9.11
C ILE A 231 2.23 0.91 -8.54
N ARG A 232 3.14 1.36 -9.42
CA ARG A 232 4.52 1.70 -9.05
C ARG A 232 5.07 2.90 -9.83
N TYR A 233 6.16 3.49 -9.32
CA TYR A 233 6.92 4.53 -9.99
C TYR A 233 8.19 3.97 -10.67
N PRO A 234 8.59 4.46 -11.86
CA PRO A 234 7.86 5.40 -12.73
C PRO A 234 6.58 4.78 -13.29
N VAL A 235 5.56 5.62 -13.49
CA VAL A 235 4.30 5.18 -14.10
C VAL A 235 4.58 4.83 -15.55
N SER A 236 4.32 3.58 -15.92
CA SER A 236 4.52 3.10 -17.30
C SER A 236 3.33 3.52 -18.15
N THR A 237 3.59 4.25 -19.23
CA THR A 237 2.55 4.70 -20.17
C THR A 237 2.27 3.61 -21.19
N ALA A 238 1.00 3.32 -21.44
CA ALA A 238 0.61 2.54 -22.60
C ALA A 238 0.57 3.42 -23.86
N GLY A 239 0.88 2.85 -25.01
CA GLY A 239 0.77 3.56 -26.29
C GLY A 239 -0.68 3.91 -26.59
N ALA A 240 -0.93 5.10 -27.16
CA ALA A 240 -2.29 5.60 -27.40
C ALA A 240 -3.13 4.71 -28.33
N GLU A 241 -2.50 3.93 -29.20
CA GLU A 241 -3.14 3.01 -30.15
C GLU A 241 -3.14 1.55 -29.69
N LEU A 242 -2.58 1.25 -28.51
CA LEU A 242 -2.49 -0.11 -28.01
C LEU A 242 -3.86 -0.58 -27.50
N ASP A 243 -4.29 -1.79 -27.90
CA ASP A 243 -5.41 -2.46 -27.23
C ASP A 243 -5.01 -2.78 -25.78
N LEU A 244 -5.64 -2.08 -24.84
CA LEU A 244 -5.38 -2.22 -23.41
C LEU A 244 -6.14 -3.38 -22.78
N THR A 245 -7.08 -4.02 -23.48
CA THR A 245 -7.87 -5.14 -22.96
C THR A 245 -7.01 -6.22 -22.27
N PRO A 246 -5.85 -6.64 -22.83
CA PRO A 246 -4.98 -7.64 -22.20
C PRO A 246 -4.19 -7.10 -20.99
N ALA A 247 -3.98 -5.79 -20.91
CA ALA A 247 -3.18 -5.13 -19.87
C ALA A 247 -4.04 -4.55 -18.73
N PHE A 248 -5.35 -4.43 -18.94
CA PHE A 248 -6.27 -3.90 -17.95
C PHE A 248 -6.46 -4.90 -16.82
N PRO A 249 -6.41 -4.49 -15.53
CA PRO A 249 -6.59 -5.43 -14.44
C PRO A 249 -7.99 -6.06 -14.51
N GLY A 250 -8.08 -7.39 -14.37
CA GLY A 250 -9.34 -8.13 -14.51
C GLY A 250 -10.47 -7.65 -13.60
N ALA A 251 -10.14 -7.01 -12.47
CA ALA A 251 -11.13 -6.39 -11.59
C ALA A 251 -11.88 -5.20 -12.23
N TYR A 252 -11.28 -4.52 -13.22
CA TYR A 252 -11.87 -3.35 -13.90
C TYR A 252 -12.45 -3.70 -15.29
N SER A 253 -11.86 -4.64 -16.03
CA SER A 253 -12.36 -5.09 -17.34
C SER A 253 -13.34 -6.26 -17.25
N GLY A 254 -13.42 -6.92 -16.10
CA GLY A 254 -14.09 -8.21 -15.96
C GLY A 254 -15.56 -8.13 -15.62
N ILE A 255 -16.33 -7.06 -15.86
CA ILE A 255 -17.78 -7.07 -15.53
C ILE A 255 -18.50 -8.22 -16.25
N ASP A 256 -18.19 -8.43 -17.53
CA ASP A 256 -18.76 -9.54 -18.30
C ASP A 256 -18.19 -10.89 -17.86
N GLN A 257 -16.93 -10.93 -17.44
CA GLN A 257 -16.32 -12.14 -16.85
C GLN A 257 -16.93 -12.49 -15.48
N ILE A 258 -17.22 -11.48 -14.65
CA ILE A 258 -17.92 -11.59 -13.38
C ILE A 258 -19.32 -12.10 -13.64
N ARG A 259 -20.04 -11.56 -14.64
CA ARG A 259 -21.36 -12.05 -15.03
C ARG A 259 -21.32 -13.48 -15.55
N ALA A 260 -20.33 -13.85 -16.36
CA ALA A 260 -20.18 -15.22 -16.86
C ALA A 260 -19.91 -16.20 -15.71
N VAL A 261 -19.05 -15.82 -14.76
CA VAL A 261 -18.70 -16.66 -13.60
C VAL A 261 -19.83 -16.71 -12.58
N ARG A 262 -20.41 -15.56 -12.20
CA ARG A 262 -21.50 -15.48 -11.21
C ARG A 262 -22.84 -15.92 -11.76
N GLY A 263 -23.07 -15.78 -13.05
CA GLY A 263 -24.30 -16.18 -13.73
C GLY A 263 -25.46 -15.24 -13.48
N ASN A 264 -26.56 -15.51 -14.16
CA ASN A 264 -27.87 -14.90 -13.92
C ASN A 264 -28.84 -15.89 -13.25
N ASP A 265 -28.35 -17.08 -12.89
CA ASP A 265 -29.06 -18.09 -12.12
C ASP A 265 -28.94 -17.81 -10.61
N ARG A 266 -29.48 -18.71 -9.78
CA ARG A 266 -29.49 -18.57 -8.31
C ARG A 266 -28.33 -19.30 -7.65
N ARG A 267 -27.24 -19.54 -8.38
CA ARG A 267 -26.05 -20.19 -7.82
C ARG A 267 -25.34 -19.25 -6.87
N LEU A 268 -24.79 -19.79 -5.79
CA LEU A 268 -23.94 -19.03 -4.87
C LEU A 268 -22.49 -19.50 -4.99
N LEU A 269 -21.60 -18.58 -5.35
CA LEU A 269 -20.16 -18.84 -5.42
C LEU A 269 -19.46 -18.37 -4.15
N LEU A 270 -18.97 -19.32 -3.37
CA LEU A 270 -18.17 -19.09 -2.18
C LEU A 270 -16.68 -19.30 -2.50
N GLY A 271 -15.89 -18.24 -2.47
CA GLY A 271 -14.45 -18.33 -2.59
C GLY A 271 -13.82 -18.77 -1.27
N VAL A 272 -13.19 -19.94 -1.22
CA VAL A 272 -12.55 -20.47 0.00
C VAL A 272 -11.04 -20.29 -0.10
N THR A 273 -10.47 -19.52 0.84
CA THR A 273 -9.03 -19.26 0.90
C THR A 273 -8.48 -19.36 2.33
N GLY A 274 -7.17 -19.21 2.48
CA GLY A 274 -6.44 -19.40 3.73
C GLY A 274 -4.96 -19.68 3.47
N THR A 275 -4.11 -19.52 4.48
CA THR A 275 -2.67 -19.73 4.36
C THR A 275 -2.29 -21.22 4.28
N ILE A 276 -1.03 -21.50 3.95
CA ILE A 276 -0.50 -22.87 3.97
C ILE A 276 -0.79 -23.56 5.31
N ALA A 277 -1.23 -24.82 5.29
CA ALA A 277 -1.59 -25.59 6.48
C ALA A 277 -2.72 -25.02 7.36
N SER A 278 -3.50 -24.02 6.91
CA SER A 278 -4.68 -23.53 7.66
C SER A 278 -5.85 -24.53 7.72
N GLY A 279 -5.74 -25.67 7.05
CA GLY A 279 -6.77 -26.71 7.02
C GLY A 279 -7.97 -26.39 6.12
N LYS A 280 -7.75 -25.58 5.06
CA LYS A 280 -8.73 -25.33 3.99
C LYS A 280 -9.43 -26.60 3.50
N THR A 281 -8.67 -27.67 3.24
CA THR A 281 -9.21 -28.95 2.75
C THR A 281 -10.21 -29.57 3.73
N THR A 282 -9.97 -29.43 5.04
CA THR A 282 -10.88 -29.94 6.07
C THR A 282 -12.21 -29.20 6.04
N VAL A 283 -12.17 -27.87 6.04
CA VAL A 283 -13.37 -27.03 5.98
C VAL A 283 -14.11 -27.23 4.65
N ALA A 284 -13.37 -27.35 3.54
CA ALA A 284 -13.96 -27.62 2.24
C ALA A 284 -14.67 -28.98 2.22
N GLN A 285 -14.08 -30.03 2.78
CA GLN A 285 -14.76 -31.32 2.87
C GLN A 285 -16.03 -31.24 3.73
N MET A 286 -15.97 -30.55 4.87
CA MET A 286 -17.15 -30.35 5.72
C MET A 286 -18.30 -29.63 5.00
N LEU A 287 -18.00 -28.64 4.16
CA LEU A 287 -19.02 -27.97 3.33
C LEU A 287 -19.53 -28.91 2.23
N ALA A 288 -18.66 -29.73 1.63
CA ALA A 288 -19.04 -30.69 0.61
C ALA A 288 -20.01 -31.75 1.16
N ASP A 289 -19.75 -32.25 2.37
CA ASP A 289 -20.60 -33.23 3.06
C ASP A 289 -22.01 -32.67 3.35
N ARG A 290 -22.18 -31.35 3.39
CA ARG A 290 -23.47 -30.65 3.57
C ARG A 290 -24.20 -30.36 2.27
N GLY A 291 -23.56 -30.62 1.12
CA GLY A 291 -24.14 -30.45 -0.21
C GLY A 291 -23.48 -29.39 -1.08
N ALA A 292 -22.39 -28.74 -0.63
CA ALA A 292 -21.67 -27.78 -1.46
C ALA A 292 -20.91 -28.50 -2.59
N TYR A 293 -21.07 -28.05 -3.83
CA TYR A 293 -20.21 -28.51 -4.92
C TYR A 293 -18.83 -27.91 -4.75
N THR A 294 -17.78 -28.70 -4.99
CA THR A 294 -16.40 -28.27 -4.78
C THR A 294 -15.66 -28.16 -6.09
N ILE A 295 -15.06 -26.99 -6.33
CA ILE A 295 -14.12 -26.76 -7.42
C ILE A 295 -12.77 -26.38 -6.79
N ASP A 296 -11.72 -27.16 -7.08
CA ASP A 296 -10.38 -26.92 -6.56
C ASP A 296 -9.47 -26.36 -7.66
N PHE A 297 -8.97 -25.13 -7.48
CA PHE A 297 -8.06 -24.50 -8.45
C PHE A 297 -6.71 -25.21 -8.54
N ASP A 298 -6.22 -25.82 -7.45
CA ASP A 298 -5.01 -26.63 -7.52
C ASP A 298 -5.26 -27.88 -8.37
N GLN A 299 -6.46 -28.46 -8.32
CA GLN A 299 -6.80 -29.59 -9.18
C GLN A 299 -6.90 -29.17 -10.65
N ILE A 300 -7.56 -28.04 -10.94
CA ILE A 300 -7.66 -27.48 -12.31
C ILE A 300 -6.27 -27.20 -12.87
N ALA A 301 -5.41 -26.52 -12.10
CA ALA A 301 -4.05 -26.20 -12.51
C ALA A 301 -3.21 -27.43 -12.86
N ARG A 302 -3.52 -28.60 -12.25
CA ARG A 302 -2.90 -29.88 -12.59
C ARG A 302 -3.44 -30.47 -13.87
N GLN A 303 -4.76 -30.45 -14.05
CA GLN A 303 -5.44 -31.04 -15.20
C GLN A 303 -5.10 -30.33 -16.50
N VAL A 304 -5.05 -29.00 -16.51
CA VAL A 304 -4.82 -28.21 -17.73
C VAL A 304 -3.42 -28.40 -18.33
N VAL A 305 -2.48 -28.97 -17.56
CA VAL A 305 -1.11 -29.24 -18.00
C VAL A 305 -0.83 -30.74 -18.15
N GLU A 306 -1.87 -31.58 -18.14
CA GLU A 306 -1.73 -33.01 -18.45
C GLU A 306 -1.42 -33.24 -19.94
N PRO A 307 -0.76 -34.37 -20.27
CA PRO A 307 -0.46 -34.71 -21.65
C PRO A 307 -1.71 -34.67 -22.55
N GLY A 308 -1.62 -33.95 -23.67
CA GLY A 308 -2.72 -33.78 -24.61
C GLY A 308 -3.51 -32.46 -24.46
N GLN A 309 -3.27 -31.70 -23.38
CA GLN A 309 -3.86 -30.38 -23.21
C GLN A 309 -3.07 -29.29 -23.94
N GLN A 310 -3.73 -28.18 -24.27
CA GLN A 310 -3.11 -27.06 -24.99
C GLN A 310 -1.94 -26.43 -24.21
N ALA A 311 -2.10 -26.19 -22.90
CA ALA A 311 -1.02 -25.61 -22.09
C ALA A 311 0.18 -26.56 -22.00
N TYR A 312 -0.03 -27.88 -21.93
CA TYR A 312 1.06 -28.87 -21.96
C TYR A 312 1.91 -28.70 -23.22
N THR A 313 1.28 -28.63 -24.40
CA THR A 313 2.00 -28.47 -25.68
C THR A 313 2.79 -27.16 -25.71
N GLN A 314 2.16 -26.04 -25.33
CA GLN A 314 2.83 -24.73 -25.30
C GLN A 314 4.02 -24.69 -24.33
N ILE A 315 3.89 -25.34 -23.16
CA ILE A 315 4.97 -25.44 -22.18
C ILE A 315 6.13 -26.25 -22.75
N VAL A 316 5.87 -27.41 -23.37
CA VAL A 316 6.92 -28.26 -23.94
C VAL A 316 7.62 -27.58 -25.12
N ASP A 317 6.88 -26.86 -25.96
CA ASP A 317 7.44 -26.15 -27.10
C ASP A 317 8.36 -25.00 -26.65
N TYR A 318 7.99 -24.26 -25.60
CA TYR A 318 8.76 -23.13 -25.10
C TYR A 318 9.94 -23.55 -24.20
N PHE A 319 9.71 -24.45 -23.24
CA PHE A 319 10.72 -24.87 -22.26
C PHE A 319 11.54 -26.09 -22.68
N GLY A 320 11.14 -26.76 -23.76
CA GLY A 320 11.79 -27.97 -24.29
C GLY A 320 11.47 -29.24 -23.51
N LYS A 321 11.83 -30.40 -24.08
CA LYS A 321 11.55 -31.72 -23.49
C LYS A 321 12.24 -31.99 -22.14
N GLN A 322 13.18 -31.13 -21.73
CA GLN A 322 13.87 -31.21 -20.44
C GLN A 322 12.95 -31.00 -19.23
N VAL A 323 11.78 -30.38 -19.43
CA VAL A 323 10.75 -30.23 -18.39
C VAL A 323 9.81 -31.44 -18.31
N LEU A 324 10.08 -32.52 -19.05
CA LEU A 324 9.32 -33.76 -19.01
C LEU A 324 10.01 -34.82 -18.14
N GLN A 325 9.19 -35.66 -17.51
CA GLN A 325 9.59 -36.92 -16.89
C GLN A 325 9.71 -38.02 -17.95
N LYS A 326 10.21 -39.20 -17.54
CA LYS A 326 10.36 -40.37 -18.43
C LYS A 326 9.03 -40.87 -19.00
N ASP A 327 7.94 -40.68 -18.26
CA ASP A 327 6.56 -41.03 -18.64
C ASP A 327 5.87 -39.97 -19.51
N LYS A 328 6.61 -38.92 -19.94
CA LYS A 328 6.11 -37.76 -20.68
C LYS A 328 5.15 -36.85 -19.90
N THR A 329 5.04 -36.99 -18.57
CA THR A 329 4.36 -35.99 -17.74
C THR A 329 5.30 -34.82 -17.41
N LEU A 330 4.75 -33.69 -16.97
CA LEU A 330 5.57 -32.54 -16.58
C LEU A 330 6.34 -32.79 -15.28
N HIS A 331 7.64 -32.49 -15.31
CA HIS A 331 8.52 -32.51 -14.16
C HIS A 331 8.41 -31.18 -13.39
N ARG A 332 7.41 -31.08 -12.51
CA ARG A 332 7.05 -29.83 -11.82
C ARG A 332 8.19 -29.18 -11.04
N GLN A 333 9.03 -29.96 -10.36
CA GLN A 333 10.14 -29.41 -9.58
C GLN A 333 11.12 -28.66 -10.50
N LYS A 334 11.64 -29.32 -11.55
CA LYS A 334 12.46 -28.69 -12.59
C LYS A 334 11.81 -27.45 -13.21
N LEU A 335 10.52 -27.51 -13.56
CA LEU A 335 9.84 -26.35 -14.13
C LEU A 335 9.79 -25.20 -13.12
N SER A 336 9.48 -25.48 -11.85
CA SER A 336 9.52 -24.52 -10.75
C SER A 336 10.90 -23.90 -10.60
N ASP A 337 11.96 -24.70 -10.60
CA ASP A 337 13.35 -24.22 -10.47
C ASP A 337 13.72 -23.26 -11.62
N ILE A 338 13.26 -23.55 -12.85
CA ILE A 338 13.48 -22.70 -14.03
C ILE A 338 12.74 -21.35 -13.89
N VAL A 339 11.46 -21.36 -13.52
CA VAL A 339 10.64 -20.13 -13.46
C VAL A 339 10.89 -19.32 -12.20
N PHE A 340 11.38 -19.94 -11.13
CA PHE A 340 11.69 -19.24 -9.87
C PHE A 340 12.86 -18.27 -10.04
N CYS A 341 13.84 -18.63 -10.88
CA CYS A 341 15.01 -17.79 -11.14
C CYS A 341 14.79 -16.74 -12.25
N ASP A 342 13.65 -16.75 -12.95
CA ASP A 342 13.45 -15.95 -14.17
C ASP A 342 11.98 -15.46 -14.29
N LEU A 343 11.80 -14.15 -14.05
CA LEU A 343 10.49 -13.51 -14.05
C LEU A 343 9.81 -13.53 -15.43
N GLU A 344 10.57 -13.43 -16.52
CA GLU A 344 10.01 -13.45 -17.87
C GLU A 344 9.53 -14.85 -18.26
N LYS A 345 10.31 -15.88 -17.89
CA LYS A 345 9.86 -17.28 -18.03
C LYS A 345 8.64 -17.59 -17.19
N ARG A 346 8.56 -17.05 -15.97
CA ARG A 346 7.39 -17.19 -15.11
C ARG A 346 6.13 -16.60 -15.76
N LYS A 347 6.21 -15.36 -16.27
CA LYS A 347 5.09 -14.74 -16.99
C LYS A 347 4.69 -15.53 -18.23
N LYS A 348 5.66 -16.11 -18.95
CA LYS A 348 5.36 -16.97 -20.11
C LYS A 348 4.61 -18.24 -19.71
N LEU A 349 5.06 -18.92 -18.66
CA LEU A 349 4.32 -20.07 -18.12
C LEU A 349 2.89 -19.67 -17.73
N GLU A 350 2.74 -18.57 -17.00
CA GLU A 350 1.44 -18.04 -16.59
C GLU A 350 0.55 -17.72 -17.80
N SER A 351 1.11 -17.15 -18.88
CA SER A 351 0.36 -16.84 -20.11
C SER A 351 -0.19 -18.08 -20.83
N PHE A 352 0.45 -19.25 -20.66
CA PHE A 352 -0.04 -20.51 -21.23
C PHE A 352 -1.09 -21.17 -20.33
N THR A 353 -0.92 -21.10 -19.01
CA THR A 353 -1.79 -21.82 -18.07
C THR A 353 -3.05 -21.05 -17.71
N HIS A 354 -2.98 -19.74 -17.47
CA HIS A 354 -4.12 -18.96 -16.95
C HIS A 354 -5.37 -19.00 -17.84
N PRO A 355 -5.27 -18.86 -19.18
CA PRO A 355 -6.44 -18.98 -20.06
C PRO A 355 -7.10 -20.35 -19.97
N GLN A 356 -6.31 -21.43 -19.91
CA GLN A 356 -6.83 -22.80 -19.83
C GLN A 356 -7.47 -23.09 -18.46
N ILE A 357 -6.92 -22.54 -17.37
CA ILE A 357 -7.52 -22.61 -16.04
C ILE A 357 -8.88 -21.93 -16.04
N ALA A 358 -8.98 -20.73 -16.62
CA ALA A 358 -10.23 -19.99 -16.70
C ALA A 358 -11.31 -20.74 -17.52
N LEU A 359 -10.95 -21.30 -18.67
CA LEU A 359 -11.86 -22.09 -19.50
C LEU A 359 -12.37 -23.34 -18.77
N ASN A 360 -11.46 -24.09 -18.13
CA ASN A 360 -11.84 -25.28 -17.38
C ASN A 360 -12.73 -24.93 -16.17
N PHE A 361 -12.41 -23.84 -15.47
CA PHE A 361 -13.22 -23.34 -14.37
C PHE A 361 -14.66 -23.01 -14.81
N VAL A 362 -14.83 -22.27 -15.89
CA VAL A 362 -16.16 -21.93 -16.44
C VAL A 362 -16.90 -23.20 -16.87
N ALA A 363 -16.22 -24.14 -17.55
CA ALA A 363 -16.85 -25.40 -17.97
C ALA A 363 -17.32 -26.26 -16.77
N GLN A 364 -16.57 -26.30 -15.67
CA GLN A 364 -17.01 -26.98 -14.45
C GLN A 364 -18.21 -26.29 -13.81
N LEU A 365 -18.21 -24.95 -13.78
CA LEU A 365 -19.35 -24.17 -13.29
C LEU A 365 -20.62 -24.46 -14.09
N GLU A 366 -20.56 -24.38 -15.42
CA GLU A 366 -21.70 -24.63 -16.30
C GLU A 366 -22.24 -26.06 -16.14
N LYS A 367 -21.35 -27.05 -15.99
CA LYS A 367 -21.75 -28.45 -15.78
C LYS A 367 -22.50 -28.66 -14.46
N ILE A 368 -22.15 -27.92 -13.41
CA ILE A 368 -22.85 -27.97 -12.12
C ILE A 368 -24.20 -27.27 -12.26
N THR A 369 -24.23 -26.07 -12.83
CA THR A 369 -25.44 -25.24 -12.86
C THR A 369 -26.49 -25.71 -13.85
N GLN A 370 -26.09 -26.41 -14.92
CA GLN A 370 -27.02 -27.14 -15.78
C GLN A 370 -27.77 -28.24 -15.05
N LYS A 371 -27.18 -28.82 -14.00
CA LYS A 371 -27.82 -29.85 -13.16
C LYS A 371 -28.60 -29.25 -12.01
N ASP A 372 -28.06 -28.21 -11.40
CA ASP A 372 -28.59 -27.55 -10.21
C ASP A 372 -28.40 -26.03 -10.31
N PRO A 373 -29.41 -25.29 -10.82
CA PRO A 373 -29.36 -23.83 -10.92
C PRO A 373 -29.31 -23.09 -9.57
N ASP A 374 -29.62 -23.80 -8.48
CA ASP A 374 -29.66 -23.30 -7.10
C ASP A 374 -28.41 -23.74 -6.31
N ALA A 375 -27.38 -24.25 -7.01
CA ALA A 375 -26.19 -24.82 -6.39
C ALA A 375 -25.39 -23.80 -5.53
N ILE A 376 -25.01 -24.23 -4.33
CA ILE A 376 -23.94 -23.59 -3.55
C ILE A 376 -22.63 -24.24 -3.96
N ILE A 377 -21.73 -23.45 -4.56
CA ILE A 377 -20.47 -23.91 -5.11
C ILE A 377 -19.33 -23.24 -4.34
N GLN A 378 -18.50 -24.05 -3.68
CA GLN A 378 -17.27 -23.59 -3.06
C GLN A 378 -16.09 -23.74 -4.03
N VAL A 379 -15.29 -22.69 -4.11
CA VAL A 379 -14.13 -22.63 -4.99
C VAL A 379 -12.88 -22.43 -4.14
N VAL A 380 -12.07 -23.48 -4.01
CA VAL A 380 -10.87 -23.47 -3.18
C VAL A 380 -9.71 -22.87 -3.97
N VAL A 381 -9.21 -21.72 -3.52
CA VAL A 381 -8.09 -21.01 -4.17
C VAL A 381 -7.07 -20.56 -3.12
N PRO A 382 -5.91 -21.23 -2.99
CA PRO A 382 -4.91 -20.92 -1.96
C PRO A 382 -4.35 -19.49 -2.04
N LEU A 383 -4.13 -18.97 -3.25
CA LEU A 383 -3.55 -17.66 -3.54
C LEU A 383 -4.59 -16.64 -4.02
N MET A 384 -5.85 -16.78 -3.60
CA MET A 384 -6.97 -15.97 -4.11
C MET A 384 -6.71 -14.46 -4.01
N ILE A 385 -6.24 -14.03 -2.84
CA ILE A 385 -6.06 -12.61 -2.52
C ILE A 385 -4.81 -12.09 -3.22
N GLU A 386 -3.73 -12.88 -3.22
CA GLU A 386 -2.45 -12.57 -3.88
C GLU A 386 -2.60 -12.44 -5.40
N GLN A 387 -3.50 -13.21 -6.00
CA GLN A 387 -3.83 -13.16 -7.42
C GLN A 387 -4.98 -12.19 -7.74
N ASN A 388 -5.50 -11.46 -6.75
CA ASN A 388 -6.63 -10.54 -6.88
C ASN A 388 -7.89 -11.17 -7.49
N LEU A 389 -8.17 -12.47 -7.26
CA LEU A 389 -9.30 -13.20 -7.86
C LEU A 389 -10.63 -13.04 -7.09
N GLN A 390 -10.62 -12.29 -6.01
CA GLN A 390 -11.74 -12.16 -5.07
C GLN A 390 -13.02 -11.61 -5.72
N TYR A 391 -12.88 -10.76 -6.74
CA TYR A 391 -14.00 -10.17 -7.49
C TYR A 391 -14.88 -11.21 -8.20
N LEU A 392 -14.39 -12.43 -8.44
CA LEU A 392 -15.12 -13.50 -9.11
C LEU A 392 -16.21 -14.12 -8.24
N PHE A 393 -16.10 -14.04 -6.90
CA PHE A 393 -16.96 -14.76 -5.97
C PHE A 393 -18.03 -13.87 -5.37
N HIS A 394 -19.17 -14.44 -4.99
CA HIS A 394 -20.25 -13.70 -4.32
C HIS A 394 -19.91 -13.43 -2.86
N LYS A 395 -19.28 -14.42 -2.21
CA LYS A 395 -18.86 -14.38 -0.83
C LYS A 395 -17.48 -15.00 -0.68
N LEU A 396 -16.73 -14.53 0.31
CA LEU A 396 -15.38 -14.99 0.60
C LEU A 396 -15.31 -15.61 2.00
N LEU A 397 -14.82 -16.85 2.06
CA LEU A 397 -14.52 -17.58 3.28
C LEU A 397 -13.01 -17.67 3.47
N VAL A 398 -12.52 -17.19 4.61
CA VAL A 398 -11.14 -17.38 5.05
C VAL A 398 -11.08 -18.40 6.18
N VAL A 399 -10.31 -19.47 5.96
CA VAL A 399 -9.98 -20.43 7.01
C VAL A 399 -8.77 -19.91 7.78
N TYR A 400 -9.03 -19.46 9.00
CA TYR A 400 -8.10 -18.78 9.90
C TYR A 400 -7.50 -19.74 10.91
N ILE A 401 -6.21 -19.57 11.18
CA ILE A 401 -5.50 -20.17 12.31
C ILE A 401 -4.52 -19.11 12.84
N PRO A 402 -4.40 -18.90 14.16
CA PRO A 402 -3.37 -18.04 14.74
C PRO A 402 -1.96 -18.42 14.28
N GLN A 403 -1.09 -17.45 14.06
CA GLN A 403 0.24 -17.67 13.46
C GLN A 403 1.11 -18.68 14.24
N ASP A 404 1.02 -18.70 15.57
CA ASP A 404 1.76 -19.64 16.41
C ASP A 404 1.30 -21.09 16.15
N ALA A 405 0.00 -21.31 16.10
CA ALA A 405 -0.59 -22.62 15.80
C ALA A 405 -0.32 -23.04 14.34
N LEU A 406 -0.30 -22.09 13.41
CA LEU A 406 0.04 -22.32 12.00
C LEU A 406 1.46 -22.85 11.85
N THR A 407 2.41 -22.24 12.56
CA THR A 407 3.83 -22.61 12.51
C THR A 407 4.02 -24.03 13.05
N GLN A 408 3.46 -24.34 14.22
CA GLN A 408 3.52 -25.68 14.80
C GLN A 408 2.90 -26.76 13.90
N ARG A 409 1.76 -26.44 13.28
CA ARG A 409 1.06 -27.36 12.36
C ARG A 409 1.88 -27.62 11.10
N LEU A 410 2.51 -26.59 10.53
CA LEU A 410 3.35 -26.72 9.34
C LEU A 410 4.62 -27.52 9.63
N MET A 411 5.27 -27.28 10.76
CA MET A 411 6.44 -28.06 11.21
C MET A 411 6.10 -29.55 11.35
N LYS A 412 4.99 -29.88 12.03
CA LYS A 412 4.55 -31.29 12.20
C LYS A 412 4.18 -31.96 10.88
N ARG A 413 3.49 -31.25 9.99
CA ARG A 413 3.02 -31.80 8.71
C ARG A 413 4.17 -32.08 7.74
N ASN A 414 5.11 -31.15 7.63
CA ASN A 414 6.16 -31.21 6.61
C ASN A 414 7.50 -31.72 7.16
N ASN A 415 7.59 -31.96 8.48
CA ASN A 415 8.81 -32.34 9.18
C ASN A 415 9.98 -31.36 8.90
N ILE A 416 9.70 -30.06 9.03
CA ILE A 416 10.64 -28.95 8.76
C ILE A 416 10.94 -28.15 10.02
N ALA A 417 12.09 -27.47 10.02
CA ALA A 417 12.49 -26.58 11.11
C ALA A 417 11.60 -25.31 11.16
N GLN A 418 11.56 -24.65 12.32
CA GLN A 418 10.76 -23.44 12.54
C GLN A 418 11.12 -22.32 11.56
N ASP A 419 12.40 -22.11 11.28
CA ASP A 419 12.85 -21.05 10.36
C ASP A 419 12.40 -21.30 8.92
N GLU A 420 12.38 -22.55 8.47
CA GLU A 420 11.85 -22.93 7.15
C GLU A 420 10.33 -22.77 7.09
N ALA A 421 9.62 -23.12 8.17
CA ALA A 421 8.18 -22.89 8.28
C ALA A 421 7.84 -21.40 8.20
N LEU A 422 8.59 -20.54 8.89
CA LEU A 422 8.41 -19.09 8.85
C LEU A 422 8.69 -18.51 7.45
N LYS A 423 9.73 -18.99 6.75
CA LYS A 423 10.00 -18.58 5.36
C LYS A 423 8.83 -18.91 4.44
N LEU A 424 8.24 -20.10 4.58
CA LEU A 424 7.07 -20.49 3.79
C LEU A 424 5.83 -19.66 4.14
N ILE A 425 5.58 -19.40 5.42
CA ILE A 425 4.45 -18.56 5.87
C ILE A 425 4.61 -17.13 5.33
N ASN A 426 5.81 -16.54 5.45
CA ASN A 426 6.10 -15.18 5.02
C ASN A 426 6.14 -15.00 3.48
N SER A 427 6.11 -16.10 2.71
CA SER A 427 5.98 -16.03 1.26
C SER A 427 4.57 -15.66 0.79
N GLN A 428 3.57 -15.80 1.68
CA GLN A 428 2.18 -15.44 1.44
C GLN A 428 1.83 -14.17 2.24
N ILE A 429 0.77 -13.49 1.86
CA ILE A 429 0.24 -12.41 2.72
C ILE A 429 -0.20 -13.02 4.07
N SER A 430 -0.05 -12.24 5.14
CA SER A 430 -0.35 -12.71 6.49
C SER A 430 -1.82 -13.17 6.60
N ILE A 431 -2.08 -14.12 7.49
CA ILE A 431 -3.45 -14.62 7.71
C ILE A 431 -4.38 -13.52 8.24
N ASP A 432 -3.86 -12.60 9.05
CA ASP A 432 -4.60 -11.45 9.57
C ASP A 432 -4.93 -10.44 8.45
N GLU A 433 -4.01 -10.24 7.49
CA GLU A 433 -4.31 -9.45 6.29
C GLU A 433 -5.38 -10.13 5.42
N LYS A 434 -5.33 -11.48 5.24
CA LYS A 434 -6.38 -12.23 4.52
C LYS A 434 -7.76 -12.07 5.16
N ARG A 435 -7.81 -12.06 6.50
CA ARG A 435 -9.05 -11.90 7.27
C ARG A 435 -9.79 -10.60 6.90
N GLY A 436 -9.07 -9.54 6.57
CA GLY A 436 -9.66 -8.26 6.16
C GLY A 436 -10.46 -8.30 4.85
N TYR A 437 -10.29 -9.34 4.03
CA TYR A 437 -11.03 -9.51 2.77
C TYR A 437 -12.24 -10.45 2.90
N ALA A 438 -12.44 -11.08 4.06
CA ALA A 438 -13.41 -12.15 4.21
C ALA A 438 -14.83 -11.61 4.53
N ASP A 439 -15.85 -12.21 3.91
CA ASP A 439 -17.23 -12.11 4.41
C ASP A 439 -17.43 -13.03 5.62
N PHE A 440 -16.78 -14.19 5.60
CA PHE A 440 -16.88 -15.23 6.61
C PHE A 440 -15.49 -15.72 7.04
N VAL A 441 -15.32 -15.98 8.33
CA VAL A 441 -14.08 -16.50 8.89
C VAL A 441 -14.39 -17.75 9.69
N ILE A 442 -13.69 -18.85 9.40
CA ILE A 442 -13.75 -20.06 10.21
C ILE A 442 -12.42 -20.22 10.93
N ASP A 443 -12.48 -20.24 12.27
CA ASP A 443 -11.32 -20.55 13.10
C ASP A 443 -11.12 -22.07 13.18
N ASN A 444 -9.99 -22.53 12.66
CA ASN A 444 -9.55 -23.92 12.64
C ASN A 444 -8.32 -24.15 13.55
N GLY A 445 -8.11 -23.27 14.53
CA GLY A 445 -7.05 -23.36 15.52
C GLY A 445 -7.39 -24.21 16.74
N LYS A 446 -8.65 -24.61 16.91
CA LYS A 446 -9.15 -25.41 18.05
C LYS A 446 -9.41 -26.87 17.64
N ASP A 447 -10.37 -27.52 18.29
CA ASP A 447 -10.79 -28.88 17.95
C ASP A 447 -11.72 -28.92 16.71
N LEU A 448 -11.86 -30.12 16.13
CA LEU A 448 -12.66 -30.34 14.94
C LEU A 448 -14.16 -30.05 15.19
N ASP A 449 -14.67 -30.34 16.39
CA ASP A 449 -16.07 -30.10 16.75
C ASP A 449 -16.39 -28.60 16.76
N PHE A 450 -15.48 -27.75 17.24
CA PHE A 450 -15.61 -26.30 17.20
C PHE A 450 -15.60 -25.76 15.78
N THR A 451 -14.75 -26.30 14.91
CA THR A 451 -14.76 -25.96 13.48
C THR A 451 -16.04 -26.43 12.81
N GLN A 452 -16.54 -27.63 13.16
CA GLN A 452 -17.74 -28.19 12.57
C GLN A 452 -18.99 -27.36 12.88
N LYS A 453 -19.14 -26.88 14.12
CA LYS A 453 -20.23 -25.96 14.49
C LYS A 453 -20.22 -24.66 13.70
N GLN A 454 -19.04 -24.05 13.50
CA GLN A 454 -18.92 -22.85 12.66
C GLN A 454 -19.29 -23.14 11.20
N VAL A 455 -18.95 -24.32 10.69
CA VAL A 455 -19.35 -24.74 9.33
C VAL A 455 -20.87 -24.92 9.24
N ASP A 456 -21.51 -25.48 10.28
CA ASP A 456 -22.97 -25.61 10.34
C ASP A 456 -23.66 -24.25 10.28
N GLU A 457 -23.25 -23.32 11.15
CA GLU A 457 -23.79 -21.94 11.17
C GLU A 457 -23.56 -21.22 9.83
N LEU A 458 -22.39 -21.41 9.23
CA LEU A 458 -22.09 -20.87 7.92
C LEU A 458 -22.99 -21.47 6.84
N TRP A 459 -23.22 -22.78 6.86
CA TRP A 459 -24.03 -23.47 5.86
C TRP A 459 -25.47 -22.96 5.86
N ASP A 460 -26.08 -22.81 7.04
CA ASP A 460 -27.42 -22.23 7.17
C ASP A 460 -27.47 -20.80 6.63
N THR A 461 -26.43 -20.01 6.88
CA THR A 461 -26.28 -18.65 6.36
C THR A 461 -26.18 -18.64 4.83
N LEU A 462 -25.39 -19.55 4.25
CA LEU A 462 -25.23 -19.66 2.80
C LEU A 462 -26.54 -20.06 2.11
N ILE A 463 -27.29 -21.00 2.67
CA ILE A 463 -28.63 -21.37 2.17
C ILE A 463 -29.56 -20.14 2.18
N ASN A 464 -29.56 -19.36 3.25
CA ASN A 464 -30.40 -18.17 3.35
C ASN A 464 -30.00 -17.07 2.36
N ILE A 465 -28.71 -16.93 2.06
CA ILE A 465 -28.21 -15.99 1.05
C ILE A 465 -28.60 -16.46 -0.35
N GLN A 466 -28.46 -17.76 -0.63
CA GLN A 466 -28.78 -18.37 -1.92
C GLN A 466 -30.28 -18.25 -2.27
N LYS A 467 -31.16 -18.30 -1.25
CA LYS A 467 -32.62 -18.15 -1.43
C LYS A 467 -33.11 -16.72 -1.70
N LYS A 468 -32.28 -15.71 -1.42
CA LYS A 468 -32.61 -14.29 -1.64
C LYS A 468 -32.18 -13.88 -3.04
#